data_AF-A0AAW8EQY6-F1
#
_entry.id   AF-A0AAW8EQY6-F1
#
_cell.length_a   1.000
_cell.length_b   1.000
_cell.length_c   1.000
_cell.angle_alpha   90.00
_cell.angle_beta   90.00
_cell.angle_gamma   90.00
#
_symmetry.space_group_name_H-M   'P 1'
#
loop_
_entity.id
_entity.type
_entity.pdbx_description
1 polymer ?
#
loop_
_entity_poly.entity_id
_entity_poly.type
_entity_poly.pdbx_seq_one_letter_code
_entity_poly.pdbx_strand_id
1 'polypeptide(L)'
;MEQKNGVVVRRLVGYGRLSGREATKALARLYESSRLYINFFQPSFKLKSKTRDGAHVHKVYFAPATPCERIVAHRGVVPAIKEKLTAQFKRLDPGATAAGNPQRTAGVERDRGPRRAD
;
A
#
# COMPACT_ATOMS: atom_id res chain seq x y z
N MET A 1 5.03 -0.79 -11.24
CA MET A 1 4.22 -0.81 -10.00
C MET A 1 3.11 0.24 -10.16
N GLU A 2 1.98 -0.12 -10.78
CA GLU A 2 0.94 0.87 -11.18
C GLU A 2 -0.44 0.58 -10.56
N GLN A 3 -0.75 -0.69 -10.26
CA GLN A 3 -2.15 -1.12 -10.04
C GLN A 3 -2.84 -0.54 -8.80
N LYS A 4 -2.09 -0.18 -7.73
CA LYS A 4 -2.72 0.42 -6.53
C LYS A 4 -2.89 1.93 -6.64
N ASN A 5 -2.06 2.61 -7.44
CA ASN A 5 -2.12 4.07 -7.57
C ASN A 5 -3.45 4.51 -8.19
N GLY A 6 -3.93 3.81 -9.22
CA GLY A 6 -5.22 4.09 -9.83
C GLY A 6 -6.41 3.99 -8.87
N VAL A 7 -6.40 3.02 -7.93
CA VAL A 7 -7.46 2.88 -6.92
C VAL A 7 -7.41 4.02 -5.90
N VAL A 8 -6.22 4.42 -5.47
CA VAL A 8 -6.09 5.50 -4.49
C VAL A 8 -6.41 6.86 -5.12
N VAL A 9 -5.94 7.12 -6.34
CA VAL A 9 -6.26 8.36 -7.08
C VAL A 9 -7.78 8.47 -7.30
N ARG A 10 -8.46 7.38 -7.67
CA ARG A 10 -9.93 7.38 -7.82
C ARG A 10 -10.68 7.63 -6.51
N ARG A 11 -10.13 7.22 -5.37
CA ARG A 11 -10.70 7.57 -4.05
C ARG A 11 -10.50 9.03 -3.69
N LEU A 12 -9.38 9.63 -4.09
CA LEU A 12 -9.05 11.02 -3.75
C LEU A 12 -9.74 12.03 -4.66
N VAL A 13 -9.90 11.71 -5.95
CA VAL A 13 -10.35 12.64 -6.99
C VAL A 13 -11.75 12.30 -7.50
N GLY A 14 -12.24 11.08 -7.25
CA GLY A 14 -13.50 10.59 -7.78
C GLY A 14 -13.41 10.13 -9.24
N TYR A 15 -14.57 10.07 -9.91
CA TYR A 15 -14.72 9.55 -11.29
C TYR A 15 -14.86 10.64 -12.35
N GLY A 16 -14.76 11.92 -11.97
CA GLY A 16 -14.90 13.04 -12.89
C GLY A 16 -13.78 13.06 -13.94
N ARG A 17 -14.12 13.40 -15.19
CA ARG A 17 -13.14 13.58 -16.26
C ARG A 17 -12.49 14.96 -16.13
N LEU A 18 -11.30 14.99 -15.56
CA LEU A 18 -10.46 16.19 -15.50
C LEU A 18 -9.70 16.35 -16.82
N SER A 19 -9.76 17.55 -17.41
CA SER A 19 -9.08 17.87 -18.67
C SER A 19 -8.32 19.19 -18.58
N GLY A 20 -7.29 19.33 -19.41
CA GLY A 20 -6.47 20.54 -19.50
C GLY A 20 -5.17 20.50 -18.68
N ARG A 21 -4.26 21.43 -19.01
CA ARG A 21 -2.93 21.53 -18.38
C ARG A 21 -3.01 21.84 -16.88
N GLU A 22 -3.92 22.71 -16.47
CA GLU A 22 -4.04 23.09 -15.06
C GLU A 22 -4.56 21.94 -14.20
N ALA A 23 -5.55 21.18 -14.68
CA ALA A 23 -6.03 20.00 -13.98
C ALA A 23 -4.94 18.91 -13.87
N THR A 24 -4.12 18.76 -14.91
CA THR A 24 -2.97 17.84 -14.90
C THR A 24 -1.93 18.25 -13.85
N LYS A 25 -1.60 19.55 -13.76
CA LYS A 25 -0.66 20.06 -12.74
C LYS A 25 -1.20 19.86 -11.32
N ALA A 26 -2.49 20.13 -11.10
CA ALA A 26 -3.12 19.92 -9.79
C ALA A 26 -3.08 18.44 -9.38
N LEU A 27 -3.40 17.53 -10.30
CA LEU A 27 -3.29 16.08 -10.10
C LEU A 27 -1.87 15.64 -9.79
N ALA A 28 -0.87 16.17 -10.50
CA ALA A 28 0.54 15.85 -10.26
C ALA A 28 0.95 16.23 -8.82
N ARG A 29 0.58 17.42 -8.35
CA ARG A 29 0.87 17.87 -6.97
C ARG A 29 0.18 16.99 -5.93
N LEU A 30 -1.09 16.64 -6.16
CA LEU A 30 -1.82 15.72 -5.28
C LEU A 30 -1.15 14.34 -5.25
N TYR A 31 -0.70 13.86 -6.40
CA TYR A 31 0.00 12.58 -6.51
C TYR A 31 1.35 12.58 -5.79
N GLU A 32 2.10 13.67 -5.88
CA GLU A 32 3.39 13.83 -5.19
C GLU A 32 3.27 13.72 -3.68
N SER A 33 2.22 14.28 -3.08
CA SER A 33 1.97 14.18 -1.64
C SER A 33 1.36 12.83 -1.26
N SER A 34 0.34 12.38 -1.99
CA SER A 34 -0.35 11.12 -1.68
C SER A 34 0.56 9.90 -1.80
N ARG A 35 1.47 9.86 -2.79
CA ARG A 35 2.44 8.75 -2.90
C ARG A 35 3.33 8.64 -1.65
N LEU A 36 3.67 9.75 -1.00
CA LEU A 36 4.49 9.72 0.20
C LEU A 36 3.68 9.13 1.35
N TYR A 37 2.47 9.65 1.56
CA TYR A 37 1.57 9.13 2.58
C TYR A 37 1.33 7.62 2.45
N ILE A 38 0.96 7.17 1.25
CA ILE A 38 0.63 5.75 0.99
C ILE A 38 1.85 4.85 1.18
N ASN A 39 3.03 5.25 0.69
CA ASN A 39 4.20 4.39 0.71
C ASN A 39 4.88 4.32 2.08
N PHE A 40 4.81 5.40 2.86
CA PHE A 40 5.51 5.50 4.14
C PHE A 40 4.60 5.23 5.34
N PHE A 41 3.30 5.54 5.26
CA PHE A 41 2.42 5.55 6.43
C PHE A 41 1.21 4.61 6.33
N GLN A 42 0.83 4.15 5.14
CA GLN A 42 -0.32 3.26 4.98
C GLN A 42 0.10 1.77 4.91
N PRO A 43 -0.19 0.95 5.93
CA PRO A 43 0.05 -0.48 5.86
C PRO A 43 -0.79 -1.10 4.75
N SER A 44 -0.22 -2.06 4.03
CA SER A 44 -0.96 -2.77 3.00
C SER A 44 -0.87 -4.29 3.19
N PHE A 45 -2.00 -4.97 2.98
CA PHE A 45 -2.04 -6.43 2.93
C PHE A 45 -1.46 -6.92 1.60
N LYS A 46 -0.60 -7.92 1.68
CA LYS A 46 -0.04 -8.65 0.55
C LYS A 46 -0.42 -10.12 0.70
N LEU A 47 -0.96 -10.70 -0.36
CA LEU A 47 -1.32 -12.11 -0.41
C LEU A 47 -0.03 -12.94 -0.38
N LYS A 48 0.05 -13.89 0.55
CA LYS A 48 1.16 -14.84 0.70
C LYS A 48 0.89 -16.10 -0.11
N SER A 49 -0.29 -16.68 0.05
CA SER A 49 -0.73 -17.83 -0.72
C SER A 49 -2.24 -17.81 -0.91
N LYS A 50 -2.68 -18.52 -1.94
CA LYS A 50 -4.08 -18.76 -2.24
C LYS A 50 -4.23 -20.20 -2.69
N THR A 51 -5.00 -20.97 -1.95
CA THR A 51 -5.31 -22.36 -2.27
C THR A 51 -6.79 -22.47 -2.57
N ARG A 52 -7.16 -23.35 -3.51
CA ARG A 52 -8.55 -23.63 -3.85
C ARG A 52 -8.85 -25.08 -3.51
N ASP A 53 -9.91 -25.29 -2.75
CA ASP A 53 -10.47 -26.62 -2.48
C ASP A 53 -11.94 -26.62 -2.92
N GLY A 54 -12.19 -27.24 -4.09
CA GLY A 54 -13.49 -27.20 -4.75
C GLY A 54 -14.02 -25.78 -4.95
N ALA A 55 -15.09 -25.45 -4.21
CA ALA A 55 -15.74 -24.14 -4.23
C ALA A 55 -15.15 -23.13 -3.23
N HIS A 56 -14.28 -23.57 -2.32
CA HIS A 56 -13.66 -22.74 -1.28
C HIS A 56 -12.31 -22.20 -1.74
N VAL A 57 -12.01 -20.97 -1.32
CA VAL A 57 -10.75 -20.29 -1.62
C VAL A 57 -10.15 -19.75 -0.33
N HIS A 58 -9.11 -20.44 0.14
CA HIS A 58 -8.33 -20.05 1.30
C HIS A 58 -7.23 -19.08 0.88
N LYS A 59 -7.15 -17.92 1.57
CA LYS A 59 -6.13 -16.91 1.33
C LYS A 59 -5.37 -16.61 2.62
N VAL A 60 -4.06 -16.80 2.56
CA VAL A 60 -3.14 -16.41 3.63
C VAL A 60 -2.44 -15.11 3.22
N TYR A 61 -2.38 -14.15 4.13
CA TYR A 61 -1.75 -12.86 3.91
C TYR A 61 -0.50 -12.71 4.78
N PHE A 62 0.46 -11.91 4.30
CA PHE A 62 1.55 -11.43 5.15
C PHE A 62 1.03 -10.46 6.21
N ALA A 63 1.80 -10.29 7.28
CA ALA A 63 1.56 -9.23 8.25
C ALA A 63 1.43 -7.86 7.54
N PRO A 64 0.54 -6.97 8.03
CA PRO A 64 0.43 -5.61 7.52
C PRO A 64 1.79 -4.91 7.63
N ALA A 65 2.25 -4.36 6.51
CA ALA A 65 3.46 -3.55 6.45
C ALA A 65 3.32 -2.52 5.33
N THR A 66 3.89 -1.34 5.54
CA THR A 66 3.95 -0.28 4.53
C THR A 66 4.85 -0.71 3.37
N PRO A 67 4.65 -0.19 2.15
CA PRO A 67 5.56 -0.44 1.04
C PRO A 67 7.03 -0.14 1.38
N CYS A 68 7.28 0.96 2.10
CA CYS A 68 8.63 1.31 2.55
C CYS A 68 9.23 0.24 3.48
N GLU A 69 8.50 -0.17 4.53
CA GLU A 69 8.95 -1.21 5.46
C GLU A 69 9.30 -2.52 4.73
N ARG A 70 8.50 -2.91 3.72
CA ARG A 70 8.77 -4.11 2.92
C ARG A 70 10.06 -3.99 2.10
N ILE A 71 10.34 -2.83 1.52
CA ILE A 71 11.57 -2.60 0.72
C ILE A 71 12.80 -2.65 1.64
N VAL A 72 12.71 -2.01 2.81
CA VAL A 72 13.80 -2.01 3.81
C VAL A 72 14.08 -3.44 4.30
N ALA A 73 13.04 -4.23 4.56
CA ALA A 73 13.17 -5.63 4.97
C ALA A 73 13.61 -6.59 3.84
N HIS A 74 13.52 -6.19 2.57
CA HIS A 74 13.83 -7.06 1.45
C HIS A 74 15.36 -7.30 1.32
N ARG A 75 15.77 -8.56 1.25
CA ARG A 75 17.20 -8.93 1.24
C ARG A 75 17.93 -8.47 -0.02
N GLY A 76 17.27 -8.54 -1.18
CA GLY A 76 17.87 -8.16 -2.48
C GLY A 76 17.94 -6.66 -2.79
N VAL A 77 17.59 -5.78 -1.83
CA VAL A 77 17.67 -4.33 -2.05
C VAL A 77 19.01 -3.80 -1.54
N VAL A 78 19.69 -3.04 -2.37
CA VAL A 78 21.01 -2.44 -2.07
C VAL A 78 20.92 -1.56 -0.81
N PRO A 79 21.91 -1.62 0.12
CA PRO A 79 21.89 -0.86 1.37
C PRO A 79 21.65 0.65 1.18
N ALA A 80 22.29 1.27 0.18
CA ALA A 80 22.13 2.69 -0.12
C ALA A 80 20.66 3.11 -0.37
N ILE A 81 19.85 2.23 -0.99
CA ILE A 81 18.43 2.49 -1.21
C ILE A 81 17.67 2.46 0.11
N LYS A 82 18.01 1.52 1.01
CA LYS A 82 17.38 1.39 2.32
C LYS A 82 17.67 2.63 3.17
N GLU A 83 18.92 3.06 3.21
CA GLU A 83 19.34 4.27 3.94
C GLU A 83 18.59 5.51 3.45
N LYS A 84 18.51 5.68 2.12
CA LYS A 84 17.76 6.80 1.53
C LYS A 84 16.28 6.80 1.93
N LEU A 85 15.63 5.63 1.92
CA LEU A 85 14.24 5.49 2.32
C LEU A 85 14.04 5.74 3.82
N THR A 86 14.95 5.26 4.67
CA THR A 86 14.92 5.51 6.12
C THR A 86 15.13 6.99 6.44
N ALA A 87 16.07 7.65 5.78
CA ALA A 87 16.29 9.09 5.94
C ALA A 87 15.07 9.90 5.47
N GLN A 88 14.47 9.52 4.34
CA GLN A 88 13.26 10.15 3.84
C GLN A 88 12.08 9.96 4.81
N PHE A 89 11.91 8.77 5.39
CA PHE A 89 10.89 8.50 6.38
C PHE A 89 11.04 9.40 7.62
N LYS A 90 12.24 9.49 8.18
CA LYS A 90 12.54 10.35 9.33
C LYS A 90 12.24 11.84 9.07
N ARG A 91 12.45 12.31 7.84
CA ARG A 91 12.13 13.69 7.45
C ARG A 91 10.62 13.92 7.32
N LEU A 92 9.87 12.90 6.93
CA LEU A 92 8.42 12.99 6.72
C LEU A 92 7.61 12.82 8.00
N ASP A 93 8.20 12.21 9.04
CA ASP A 93 7.56 11.98 10.33
C ASP A 93 8.24 12.80 11.45
N PRO A 94 7.81 14.05 11.69
CA PRO A 94 8.35 14.87 12.78
C PRO A 94 7.96 14.35 14.16
N GLY A 95 7.07 13.35 14.27
CA GLY A 95 6.58 12.78 15.52
C GLY A 95 7.01 11.33 15.76
N ALA A 96 8.02 10.83 15.04
CA ALA A 96 8.49 9.44 15.05
C ALA A 96 9.14 9.00 16.38
N THR A 97 8.42 9.13 17.50
CA THR A 97 8.76 8.51 18.78
C THR A 97 7.92 7.25 18.93
N ALA A 98 8.36 6.16 18.28
CA ALA A 98 8.04 4.75 18.55
C ALA A 98 6.59 4.34 18.97
N ALA A 99 5.56 5.12 18.70
CA ALA A 99 4.18 4.76 19.04
C ALA A 99 3.59 3.96 17.87
N GLY A 100 3.49 2.64 18.09
CA GLY A 100 3.07 1.66 17.09
C GLY A 100 1.72 1.98 16.46
N ASN A 101 1.69 1.98 15.13
CA ASN A 101 0.49 2.06 14.32
C ASN A 101 -0.48 0.90 14.70
N PRO A 102 -1.69 1.16 15.23
CA PRO A 102 -2.56 0.14 15.83
C PRO A 102 -3.17 -0.87 14.82
N GLN A 103 -2.99 -0.70 13.52
CA GLN A 103 -3.51 -1.62 12.47
C GLN A 103 -2.58 -2.82 12.17
N ARG A 104 -1.70 -3.20 13.11
CA ARG A 104 -0.66 -4.27 12.96
C ARG A 104 -1.13 -5.68 13.32
N THR A 105 -2.41 -6.02 13.16
CA THR A 105 -2.86 -7.41 13.39
C THR A 105 -2.43 -8.32 12.23
N ALA A 106 -1.54 -9.27 12.52
CA ALA A 106 -1.06 -10.28 11.57
C ALA A 106 -2.03 -11.48 11.50
N GLY A 107 -2.05 -12.17 10.35
CA GLY A 107 -2.69 -13.50 10.25
C GLY A 107 -4.19 -13.52 9.95
N VAL A 108 -4.71 -12.61 9.12
CA VAL A 108 -6.11 -12.72 8.69
C VAL A 108 -6.22 -13.82 7.63
N GLU A 109 -6.54 -15.03 8.05
CA GLU A 109 -7.03 -16.08 7.16
C GLU A 109 -8.43 -15.70 6.71
N ARG A 110 -8.62 -15.59 5.39
CA ARG A 110 -9.96 -15.36 4.83
C ARG A 110 -10.32 -16.55 3.98
N ASP A 111 -11.27 -17.33 4.47
CA ASP A 111 -12.00 -18.27 3.64
C ASP A 111 -13.14 -17.53 2.92
N ARG A 112 -13.30 -17.79 1.63
CA ARG A 112 -14.50 -17.42 0.89
C ARG A 112 -15.14 -18.70 0.38
N GLY A 113 -16.33 -18.97 0.88
CA GLY A 113 -17.20 -20.03 0.39
C GLY A 113 -17.65 -19.85 -1.07
N PRO A 114 -18.45 -20.80 -1.59
CA PRO A 114 -18.90 -20.82 -2.99
C PRO A 114 -19.49 -19.48 -3.38
N ARG A 115 -19.00 -18.87 -4.48
CA ARG A 115 -19.74 -17.76 -5.09
C ARG A 115 -21.00 -18.38 -5.69
N ARG A 116 -22.17 -17.89 -5.29
CA ARG A 116 -23.44 -18.22 -5.96
C ARG A 116 -23.25 -17.89 -7.44
N ALA A 117 -23.55 -18.87 -8.29
CA ALA A 117 -23.69 -18.65 -9.72
C ALA A 117 -25.06 -18.01 -9.92
N ASP A 118 -25.07 -16.81 -10.49
CA ASP A 118 -26.26 -16.18 -11.05
C ASP A 118 -26.47 -16.69 -12.48
#